data_AF-A0A8C5S2C6-F1
#
_entry.id   AF-A0A8C5S2C6-F1
#
_cell.length_a   1.000
_cell.length_b   1.000
_cell.length_c   1.000
_cell.angle_alpha   90.00
_cell.angle_beta   90.00
_cell.angle_gamma   90.00
#
_symmetry.space_group_name_H-M   'P 1'
#
loop_
_entity.id
_entity.type
_entity.pdbx_description
1 polymer ?
#
loop_
_entity_poly.entity_id
_entity_poly.type
_entity_poly.pdbx_seq_one_letter_code
_entity_poly.pdbx_strand_id
1 'polypeptide(L)'
;MGLFFHFCRTDARPEAEPACGNIAYATFMFTRWKKFWTAPITVFMGNVVMYFAFLFLFAYVLLVDFKPPPRGPATKENILYFWVFTLVLEEIRQVGDLLCLYVEDNWNKCDMLAISLFITGITCRYNVSSPSRMFKSTFHDGRTVLAIDFMVFTLRLIHIFAIHKQLGPKIIIVERMVSDVFFFLFFLSVWLIAYGVATQALLYPDDSRAEWIFRRVLYRPYLQIFGQIPLDKIDCEFNLQYLKLYTFENNILFRNADIFWKFQRYNLIVEYHGRPAFAPPFIIIDHIKLILRKLLQKTEHKKEHLGKLWGEW
;
A
#
# COMPACT_ATOMS: atom_id res chain seq x y z
N MET A 1 64.97 -18.65 71.28
CA MET A 1 64.37 -19.23 70.07
C MET A 1 63.17 -18.34 69.70
N GLY A 2 63.27 -17.59 68.60
CA GLY A 2 62.19 -16.80 67.95
C GLY A 2 61.71 -15.53 68.68
N LEU A 3 62.28 -14.33 68.44
CA LEU A 3 61.91 -13.31 67.43
C LEU A 3 60.44 -12.83 67.53
N PHE A 4 60.18 -11.60 68.01
CA PHE A 4 60.03 -10.34 67.24
C PHE A 4 58.77 -10.38 66.33
N PHE A 5 57.84 -9.42 66.26
CA PHE A 5 57.90 -7.97 66.44
C PHE A 5 56.50 -7.41 66.74
N HIS A 6 56.50 -6.34 67.53
CA HIS A 6 55.47 -5.36 67.81
C HIS A 6 54.95 -4.68 66.53
N PHE A 7 53.63 -4.48 66.33
CA PHE A 7 53.09 -3.26 65.70
C PHE A 7 51.62 -3.00 66.02
N CYS A 8 51.30 -1.71 66.04
CA CYS A 8 50.21 -1.02 66.72
C CYS A 8 49.05 -0.68 65.76
N ARG A 9 47.81 -0.58 66.31
CA ARG A 9 46.67 0.28 65.88
C ARG A 9 46.12 0.10 64.45
N THR A 10 44.83 0.00 64.17
CA THR A 10 43.78 1.03 64.35
C THR A 10 42.45 0.48 63.79
N ASP A 11 41.35 1.04 64.26
CA ASP A 11 39.96 0.82 63.83
C ASP A 11 39.75 0.80 62.30
N ALA A 12 38.94 -0.14 61.81
CA ALA A 12 38.28 -0.04 60.51
C ALA A 12 36.80 -0.42 60.66
N ARG A 13 35.93 0.56 60.37
CA ARG A 13 34.47 0.51 60.35
C ARG A 13 33.94 -0.46 59.26
N PRO A 14 32.65 -0.85 59.31
CA PRO A 14 32.08 -1.76 58.34
C PRO A 14 32.07 -1.16 56.93
N GLU A 15 32.32 -2.01 55.94
CA GLU A 15 32.31 -1.74 54.51
C GLU A 15 31.08 -0.95 54.05
N ALA A 16 31.34 0.17 53.36
CA ALA A 16 30.35 0.88 52.57
C ALA A 16 30.72 0.73 51.10
N GLU A 17 30.31 -0.38 50.46
CA GLU A 17 30.29 -0.49 49.00
C GLU A 17 28.89 -0.82 48.49
N PRO A 18 28.15 0.17 47.95
CA PRO A 18 27.07 -0.10 47.01
C PRO A 18 27.16 0.70 45.68
N ALA A 19 28.26 1.42 45.43
CA ALA A 19 28.36 2.31 44.26
C ALA A 19 28.75 1.58 42.95
N CYS A 20 29.62 0.56 43.03
CA CYS A 20 30.16 -0.14 41.86
C CYS A 20 29.10 -1.00 41.13
N GLY A 21 28.20 -1.64 41.89
CA GLY A 21 27.13 -2.48 41.33
C GLY A 21 26.11 -1.71 40.50
N ASN A 22 25.76 -0.48 40.91
CA ASN A 22 24.78 0.35 40.20
C ASN A 22 25.31 0.86 38.86
N ILE A 23 26.60 1.19 38.76
CA ILE A 23 27.24 1.66 37.52
C ILE A 23 27.43 0.48 36.55
N ALA A 24 27.84 -0.70 37.05
CA ALA A 24 27.96 -1.90 36.23
C ALA A 24 26.59 -2.36 35.69
N TYR A 25 25.55 -2.33 36.54
CA TYR A 25 24.17 -2.65 36.13
C TYR A 25 23.61 -1.64 35.12
N ALA A 26 23.83 -0.33 35.33
CA ALA A 26 23.43 0.70 34.38
C ALA A 26 24.13 0.53 33.02
N THR A 27 25.44 0.25 33.02
CA THR A 27 26.22 0.03 31.80
C THR A 27 25.77 -1.24 31.06
N PHE A 28 25.46 -2.31 31.78
CA PHE A 28 24.87 -3.53 31.24
C PHE A 28 23.50 -3.26 30.59
N MET A 29 22.62 -2.53 31.28
CA MET A 29 21.29 -2.15 30.79
C MET A 29 21.38 -1.24 29.55
N PHE A 30 22.24 -0.24 29.55
CA PHE A 30 22.49 0.64 28.39
C PHE A 30 23.00 -0.13 27.18
N THR A 31 23.90 -1.09 27.38
CA THR A 31 24.43 -1.92 26.29
C THR A 31 23.34 -2.78 25.68
N ARG A 32 22.49 -3.39 26.51
CA ARG A 32 21.36 -4.22 26.05
C ARG A 32 20.28 -3.37 25.37
N TRP A 33 20.00 -2.18 25.89
CA TRP A 33 19.10 -1.21 25.28
C TRP A 33 19.59 -0.77 23.90
N LYS A 34 20.89 -0.42 23.77
CA LYS A 34 21.50 -0.08 22.48
C LYS A 34 21.38 -1.25 21.49
N LYS A 35 21.75 -2.47 21.91
CA LYS A 35 21.64 -3.68 21.07
C LYS A 35 20.20 -3.96 20.62
N PHE A 36 19.21 -3.69 21.47
CA PHE A 36 17.81 -3.82 21.11
C PHE A 36 17.41 -2.83 20.01
N TRP A 37 17.71 -1.53 20.18
CA TRP A 37 17.33 -0.50 19.20
C TRP A 37 18.11 -0.56 17.89
N THR A 38 19.32 -1.13 17.90
CA THR A 38 20.11 -1.37 16.67
C THR A 38 19.63 -2.59 15.88
N ALA A 39 18.70 -3.40 16.41
CA ALA A 39 18.20 -4.56 15.68
C ALA A 39 17.41 -4.14 14.40
N PRO A 40 17.58 -4.82 13.25
CA PRO A 40 16.94 -4.39 11.99
C PRO A 40 15.41 -4.29 12.07
N ILE A 41 14.76 -5.19 12.82
CA ILE A 41 13.30 -5.21 12.97
C ILE A 41 12.81 -4.01 13.78
N THR A 42 13.53 -3.62 14.83
CA THR A 42 13.14 -2.46 15.67
C THR A 42 13.37 -1.16 14.92
N VAL A 43 14.46 -1.05 14.15
CA VAL A 43 14.72 0.10 13.28
C VAL A 43 13.62 0.20 12.23
N PHE A 44 13.25 -0.90 11.57
CA PHE A 44 12.15 -0.91 10.60
C PHE A 44 10.82 -0.47 11.22
N MET A 45 10.43 -1.04 12.37
CA MET A 45 9.19 -0.66 13.05
C MET A 45 9.21 0.81 13.48
N GLY A 46 10.35 1.29 13.97
CA GLY A 46 10.56 2.71 14.29
C GLY A 46 10.37 3.61 13.07
N ASN A 47 10.94 3.24 11.93
CA ASN A 47 10.78 3.97 10.67
C ASN A 47 9.32 3.99 10.22
N VAL A 48 8.59 2.87 10.31
CA VAL A 48 7.16 2.81 9.97
C VAL A 48 6.35 3.74 10.87
N VAL A 49 6.54 3.68 12.18
CA VAL A 49 5.82 4.52 13.15
C VAL A 49 6.12 6.00 12.93
N MET A 50 7.39 6.36 12.74
CA MET A 50 7.81 7.73 12.46
C MET A 50 7.25 8.23 11.12
N TYR A 51 7.17 7.37 10.11
CA TYR A 51 6.58 7.72 8.82
C TYR A 51 5.07 7.97 8.91
N PHE A 52 4.33 7.18 9.70
CA PHE A 52 2.93 7.48 10.00
C PHE A 52 2.76 8.80 10.76
N ALA A 53 3.66 9.11 11.71
CA ALA A 53 3.66 10.39 12.40
C ALA A 53 3.93 11.56 11.43
N PHE A 54 4.85 11.39 10.48
CA PHE A 54 5.10 12.34 9.40
C PHE A 54 3.84 12.58 8.55
N LEU A 55 3.19 11.52 8.07
CA LEU A 55 1.96 11.64 7.27
C LEU A 55 0.82 12.31 8.06
N PHE A 56 0.69 11.98 9.34
CA PHE A 56 -0.31 12.61 10.21
C PHE A 56 -0.02 14.11 10.39
N LEU A 57 1.24 14.48 10.63
CA LEU A 57 1.65 15.89 10.72
C LEU A 57 1.39 16.61 9.40
N PHE A 58 1.71 15.99 8.26
CA PHE A 58 1.49 16.58 6.94
C PHE A 58 -0.02 16.79 6.68
N ALA A 59 -0.86 15.77 6.93
CA ALA A 59 -2.30 15.89 6.80
C ALA A 59 -2.87 16.98 7.72
N TYR A 60 -2.40 17.06 8.97
CA TYR A 60 -2.81 18.09 9.92
C TYR A 60 -2.45 19.50 9.44
N VAL A 61 -1.23 19.71 8.92
CA VAL A 61 -0.81 21.00 8.36
C VAL A 61 -1.67 21.38 7.15
N LEU A 62 -1.96 20.45 6.24
CA LEU A 62 -2.73 20.71 5.02
C LEU A 62 -4.23 20.99 5.27
N LEU A 63 -4.80 20.34 6.29
CA LEU A 63 -6.22 20.45 6.60
C LEU A 63 -6.54 21.57 7.60
N VAL A 64 -5.74 21.75 8.65
CA VAL A 64 -6.09 22.62 9.80
C VAL A 64 -5.28 23.92 9.82
N ASP A 65 -3.96 23.82 9.66
CA ASP A 65 -3.05 24.95 9.91
C ASP A 65 -2.55 25.66 8.64
N PHE A 66 -3.12 25.33 7.46
CA PHE A 66 -2.82 26.00 6.19
C PHE A 66 -3.48 27.40 6.11
N LYS A 67 -2.98 28.34 6.93
CA LYS A 67 -3.53 29.70 7.05
C LYS A 67 -2.90 30.65 6.03
N PRO A 68 -3.68 31.55 5.40
CA PRO A 68 -3.15 32.57 4.49
C PRO A 68 -2.36 33.65 5.26
N PRO A 69 -1.37 34.31 4.62
CA PRO A 69 -0.54 35.35 5.26
C PRO A 69 -1.41 36.55 5.68
N PRO A 70 -1.29 37.05 6.94
CA PRO A 70 -0.14 37.88 7.37
C PRO A 70 0.63 37.37 8.61
N ARG A 71 0.19 36.28 9.24
CA ARG A 71 0.97 35.56 10.26
C ARG A 71 1.76 34.49 9.51
N GLY A 72 3.09 34.49 9.63
CA GLY A 72 3.98 33.60 8.88
C GLY A 72 3.71 32.09 9.07
N PRO A 73 4.59 31.21 8.54
CA PRO A 73 4.39 29.76 8.61
C PRO A 73 4.18 29.28 10.05
N ALA A 74 3.19 28.41 10.25
CA ALA A 74 2.90 27.87 11.56
C ALA A 74 4.10 27.05 12.06
N THR A 75 4.33 27.00 13.37
CA THR A 75 5.42 26.19 13.95
C THR A 75 5.38 24.73 13.49
N LYS A 76 4.16 24.19 13.30
CA LYS A 76 3.94 22.81 12.83
C LYS A 76 4.38 22.60 11.38
N GLU A 77 4.26 23.63 10.56
CA GLU A 77 4.70 23.60 9.17
C GLU A 77 6.22 23.73 9.05
N ASN A 78 6.86 24.53 9.90
CA ASN A 78 8.32 24.55 9.97
C ASN A 78 8.90 23.18 10.39
N ILE A 79 8.23 22.47 11.30
CA ILE A 79 8.61 21.09 11.65
C ILE A 79 8.48 20.17 10.43
N LEU A 80 7.42 20.30 9.63
CA LEU A 80 7.25 19.53 8.40
C LEU A 80 8.37 19.81 7.39
N TYR A 81 8.74 21.08 7.19
CA TYR A 81 9.83 21.46 6.28
C TYR A 81 11.17 20.89 6.73
N PHE A 82 11.45 20.94 8.03
CA PHE A 82 12.64 20.32 8.59
C PHE A 82 12.64 18.80 8.38
N TRP A 83 11.49 18.15 8.55
CA TRP A 83 11.38 16.70 8.33
C TRP A 83 11.64 16.35 6.87
N VAL A 84 11.02 17.03 5.91
CA VAL A 84 11.28 16.74 4.49
C VAL A 84 12.72 17.05 4.11
N PHE A 85 13.34 18.07 4.70
CA PHE A 85 14.77 18.30 4.54
C PHE A 85 15.62 17.10 5.00
N THR A 86 15.28 16.43 6.11
CA THR A 86 15.97 15.19 6.51
C THR A 86 15.79 14.05 5.51
N LEU A 87 14.64 13.95 4.84
CA LEU A 87 14.42 12.97 3.77
C LEU A 87 15.28 13.29 2.54
N VAL A 88 15.39 14.57 2.16
CA VAL A 88 16.26 14.99 1.05
C VAL A 88 17.72 14.64 1.34
N LEU A 89 18.20 14.85 2.57
CA LEU A 89 19.56 14.46 2.95
C LEU A 89 19.78 12.95 2.86
N GLU A 90 18.79 12.15 3.27
CA GLU A 90 18.84 10.69 3.16
C GLU A 90 18.91 10.22 1.71
N GLU A 91 18.13 10.84 0.81
CA GLU A 91 18.21 10.55 -0.64
C GLU A 91 19.58 10.97 -1.22
N ILE A 92 20.10 12.15 -0.88
CA ILE A 92 21.43 12.59 -1.34
C ILE A 92 22.52 11.61 -0.89
N ARG A 93 22.44 11.10 0.34
CA ARG A 93 23.36 10.07 0.85
C ARG A 93 23.28 8.79 0.01
N GLN A 94 22.08 8.33 -0.34
CA GLN A 94 21.88 7.12 -1.15
C GLN A 94 22.35 7.28 -2.60
N VAL A 95 22.16 8.48 -3.17
CA VAL A 95 22.63 8.83 -4.52
C VAL A 95 24.16 8.78 -4.63
N GLY A 96 24.87 9.22 -3.59
CA GLY A 96 26.34 9.30 -3.57
C GLY A 96 27.07 7.95 -3.66
N ASP A 97 26.47 6.87 -3.17
CA ASP A 97 27.12 5.56 -3.10
C ASP A 97 27.06 4.81 -4.46
N LEU A 98 26.03 5.02 -5.30
CA LEU A 98 25.87 4.28 -6.56
C LEU A 98 24.89 4.91 -7.57
N LEU A 99 25.26 6.07 -8.15
CA LEU A 99 24.45 6.85 -9.09
C LEU A 99 23.77 6.06 -10.22
N CYS A 100 24.50 5.14 -10.87
CA CYS A 100 23.97 4.42 -12.03
C CYS A 100 22.86 3.41 -11.67
N LEU A 101 22.96 2.74 -10.52
CA LEU A 101 21.89 1.83 -10.07
C LEU A 101 20.71 2.60 -9.47
N TYR A 102 20.96 3.77 -8.85
CA TYR A 102 19.90 4.58 -8.24
C TYR A 102 18.85 5.04 -9.27
N VAL A 103 19.29 5.44 -10.47
CA VAL A 103 18.41 5.97 -11.53
C VAL A 103 17.56 4.88 -12.21
N GLU A 104 17.97 3.61 -12.13
CA GLU A 104 17.25 2.52 -12.77
C GLU A 104 15.96 2.15 -12.01
N ASP A 105 16.00 2.23 -10.67
CA ASP A 105 14.88 1.87 -9.80
C ASP A 105 13.68 2.83 -9.97
N ASN A 106 12.50 2.25 -10.21
CA ASN A 106 11.26 2.99 -10.36
C ASN A 106 10.78 3.60 -9.03
N TRP A 107 11.13 3.00 -7.89
CA TRP A 107 10.79 3.54 -6.58
C TRP A 107 11.57 4.81 -6.27
N ASN A 108 12.85 4.85 -6.63
CA ASN A 108 13.68 6.04 -6.50
C ASN A 108 13.19 7.20 -7.39
N LYS A 109 12.65 6.89 -8.59
CA LYS A 109 12.00 7.90 -9.44
C LYS A 109 10.76 8.50 -8.77
N CYS A 110 9.96 7.68 -8.06
CA CYS A 110 8.81 8.14 -7.28
C CYS A 110 9.26 9.06 -6.13
N ASP A 111 10.36 8.72 -5.45
CA ASP A 111 10.92 9.51 -4.36
C ASP A 111 11.48 10.86 -4.84
N MET A 112 12.17 10.87 -5.99
CA MET A 112 12.60 12.10 -6.66
C MET A 112 11.40 12.97 -7.09
N LEU A 113 10.33 12.35 -7.61
CA LEU A 113 9.11 13.05 -7.98
C LEU A 113 8.44 13.69 -6.75
N ALA A 114 8.31 12.96 -5.65
CA ALA A 114 7.76 13.49 -4.39
C ALA A 114 8.55 14.71 -3.90
N ILE A 115 9.87 14.62 -3.84
CA ILE A 115 10.72 15.74 -3.39
C ILE A 115 10.58 16.94 -4.34
N SER A 116 10.55 16.71 -5.66
CA SER A 116 10.39 17.78 -6.64
C SER A 116 9.03 18.50 -6.53
N LEU A 117 7.95 17.75 -6.27
CA LEU A 117 6.60 18.30 -6.08
C LEU A 117 6.51 19.08 -4.76
N PHE A 118 7.14 18.58 -3.70
CA PHE A 118 7.21 19.30 -2.41
C PHE A 118 7.96 20.63 -2.54
N ILE A 119 9.13 20.64 -3.19
CA ILE A 119 9.90 21.87 -3.44
C ILE A 119 9.07 22.84 -4.30
N THR A 120 8.37 22.34 -5.32
CA THR A 120 7.49 23.15 -6.16
C THR A 120 6.34 23.76 -5.35
N GLY A 121 5.68 22.96 -4.48
CA GLY A 121 4.60 23.42 -3.60
C GLY A 121 5.06 24.47 -2.60
N ILE A 122 6.24 24.30 -2.03
CA ILE A 122 6.89 25.29 -1.16
C ILE A 122 7.24 26.56 -1.94
N THR A 123 7.79 26.42 -3.15
CA THR A 123 8.16 27.55 -4.01
C THR A 123 6.94 28.37 -4.41
N CYS A 124 5.83 27.72 -4.78
CA CYS A 124 4.54 28.37 -5.01
C CYS A 124 4.01 29.12 -3.77
N ARG A 125 4.33 28.64 -2.58
CA ARG A 125 3.96 29.28 -1.31
C ARG A 125 4.83 30.49 -0.96
N TYR A 126 6.15 30.41 -1.14
CA TYR A 126 7.08 31.50 -0.84
C TYR A 126 7.14 32.59 -1.92
N ASN A 127 6.89 32.25 -3.19
CA ASN A 127 6.83 33.23 -4.28
C ASN A 127 5.67 34.23 -4.14
N VAL A 128 4.73 34.01 -3.21
CA VAL A 128 3.75 35.00 -2.74
C VAL A 128 4.44 36.19 -2.03
N SER A 129 5.70 36.06 -1.62
CA SER A 129 6.49 37.11 -0.96
C SER A 129 7.28 38.02 -1.93
N SER A 130 7.23 37.76 -3.24
CA SER A 130 7.82 38.65 -4.27
C SER A 130 6.76 39.66 -4.77
N PRO A 131 7.07 40.97 -4.83
CA PRO A 131 6.08 42.03 -5.09
C PRO A 131 5.78 42.16 -6.59
N SER A 132 5.00 41.23 -7.16
CA SER A 132 4.35 41.40 -8.46
C SER A 132 2.86 41.04 -8.37
N ARG A 133 2.03 42.04 -8.67
CA ARG A 133 0.62 42.24 -8.27
C ARG A 133 -0.43 41.28 -8.90
N MET A 134 -0.07 40.08 -9.34
CA MET A 134 -0.96 39.22 -10.16
C MET A 134 -1.23 37.83 -9.55
N PHE A 135 -1.12 37.63 -8.23
CA PHE A 135 -1.07 36.27 -7.66
C PHE A 135 -1.98 36.07 -6.43
N LYS A 136 -3.29 36.34 -6.56
CA LYS A 136 -4.30 35.84 -5.59
C LYS A 136 -4.64 34.35 -5.80
N SER A 137 -4.40 33.80 -7.00
CA SER A 137 -4.65 32.38 -7.33
C SER A 137 -3.66 31.42 -6.66
N THR A 138 -2.44 31.85 -6.40
CA THR A 138 -1.34 30.89 -6.23
C THR A 138 -1.18 30.34 -4.83
N PHE A 139 -1.82 30.95 -3.85
CA PHE A 139 -1.99 30.27 -2.56
C PHE A 139 -2.87 29.02 -2.70
N HIS A 140 -3.92 29.08 -3.53
CA HIS A 140 -4.77 27.93 -3.82
C HIS A 140 -4.04 26.89 -4.67
N ASP A 141 -3.25 27.35 -5.65
CA ASP A 141 -2.44 26.46 -6.48
C ASP A 141 -1.37 25.74 -5.64
N GLY A 142 -0.68 26.45 -4.73
CA GLY A 142 0.29 25.83 -3.81
C GLY A 142 -0.33 24.80 -2.87
N ARG A 143 -1.54 25.06 -2.35
CA ARG A 143 -2.30 24.06 -1.57
C ARG A 143 -2.63 22.82 -2.39
N THR A 144 -3.00 23.02 -3.66
CA THR A 144 -3.37 21.93 -4.57
C THR A 144 -2.15 21.06 -4.90
N VAL A 145 -1.00 21.68 -5.18
CA VAL A 145 0.27 20.96 -5.39
C VAL A 145 0.67 20.17 -4.15
N LEU A 146 0.59 20.75 -2.95
CA LEU A 146 0.89 20.05 -1.70
C LEU A 146 -0.11 18.92 -1.39
N ALA A 147 -1.36 19.02 -1.84
CA ALA A 147 -2.35 17.95 -1.68
C ALA A 147 -2.04 16.75 -2.60
N ILE A 148 -1.63 17.02 -3.84
CA ILE A 148 -1.15 15.98 -4.76
C ILE A 148 0.13 15.34 -4.23
N ASP A 149 1.04 16.17 -3.72
CA ASP A 149 2.29 15.71 -3.11
C ASP A 149 2.05 14.78 -1.90
N PHE A 150 1.09 15.12 -1.02
CA PHE A 150 0.66 14.22 0.06
C PHE A 150 0.22 12.85 -0.48
N MET A 151 -0.51 12.79 -1.61
CA MET A 151 -0.88 11.51 -2.23
C MET A 151 0.36 10.70 -2.62
N VAL A 152 1.36 11.33 -3.26
CA VAL A 152 2.61 10.66 -3.65
C VAL A 152 3.37 10.13 -2.42
N PHE A 153 3.50 10.93 -1.35
CA PHE A 153 4.08 10.45 -0.10
C PHE A 153 3.28 9.27 0.48
N THR A 154 1.94 9.28 0.44
CA THR A 154 1.17 8.11 0.90
C THR A 154 1.39 6.86 0.05
N LEU A 155 1.63 6.99 -1.26
CA LEU A 155 1.98 5.85 -2.12
C LEU A 155 3.31 5.21 -1.72
N ARG A 156 4.26 5.97 -1.14
CA ARG A 156 5.53 5.44 -0.61
C ARG A 156 5.31 4.44 0.55
N LEU A 157 4.15 4.47 1.24
CA LEU A 157 3.80 3.42 2.22
C LEU A 157 3.76 2.03 1.58
N ILE A 158 3.37 1.93 0.31
CA ILE A 158 3.31 0.65 -0.42
C ILE A 158 4.71 0.04 -0.48
N HIS A 159 5.73 0.84 -0.80
CA HIS A 159 7.12 0.40 -0.83
C HIS A 159 7.61 -0.04 0.55
N ILE A 160 7.31 0.73 1.60
CA ILE A 160 7.67 0.38 2.98
C ILE A 160 7.02 -0.95 3.41
N PHE A 161 5.74 -1.15 3.07
CA PHE A 161 5.01 -2.38 3.39
C PHE A 161 5.38 -3.57 2.49
N ALA A 162 6.10 -3.36 1.38
CA ALA A 162 6.60 -4.45 0.55
C ALA A 162 7.57 -5.37 1.31
N ILE A 163 8.25 -4.84 2.34
CA ILE A 163 9.15 -5.60 3.22
C ILE A 163 8.38 -6.56 4.14
N HIS A 164 7.09 -6.32 4.38
CA HIS A 164 6.30 -7.12 5.32
C HIS A 164 6.01 -8.52 4.78
N LYS A 165 6.31 -9.56 5.59
CA LYS A 165 6.24 -10.98 5.18
C LYS A 165 4.90 -11.43 4.58
N GLN A 166 3.78 -10.86 5.03
CA GLN A 166 2.44 -11.24 4.55
C GLN A 166 1.87 -10.31 3.46
N LEU A 167 2.34 -9.06 3.40
CA LEU A 167 1.80 -8.04 2.48
C LEU A 167 2.66 -7.90 1.23
N GLY A 168 3.98 -8.07 1.36
CA GLY A 168 4.95 -8.00 0.26
C GLY A 168 4.56 -8.87 -0.95
N PRO A 169 4.33 -10.18 -0.77
CA PRO A 169 3.94 -11.04 -1.88
C PRO A 169 2.63 -10.58 -2.57
N LYS A 170 1.67 -10.02 -1.81
CA LYS A 170 0.41 -9.51 -2.37
C LYS A 170 0.64 -8.24 -3.20
N ILE A 171 1.52 -7.35 -2.74
CA ILE A 171 1.89 -6.11 -3.45
C ILE A 171 2.56 -6.46 -4.78
N ILE A 172 3.48 -7.43 -4.81
CA ILE A 172 4.15 -7.88 -6.05
C ILE A 172 3.14 -8.47 -7.04
N ILE A 173 2.13 -9.21 -6.56
CA ILE A 173 1.07 -9.73 -7.42
C ILE A 173 0.27 -8.57 -8.05
N VAL A 174 -0.13 -7.58 -7.24
CA VAL A 174 -0.86 -6.40 -7.73
C VAL A 174 -0.05 -5.64 -8.78
N GLU A 175 1.25 -5.42 -8.54
CA GLU A 175 2.15 -4.76 -9.49
C GLU A 175 2.17 -5.47 -10.85
N ARG A 176 2.23 -6.80 -10.85
CA ARG A 176 2.20 -7.60 -12.08
C ARG A 176 0.84 -7.57 -12.78
N MET A 177 -0.25 -7.44 -12.03
CA MET A 177 -1.60 -7.33 -12.58
C MET A 177 -1.86 -5.98 -13.27
N VAL A 178 -1.08 -4.92 -12.97
CA VAL A 178 -1.27 -3.59 -13.59
C VAL A 178 -1.13 -3.66 -15.12
N SER A 179 -0.23 -4.50 -15.64
CA SER A 179 -0.09 -4.70 -17.09
C SER A 179 -1.37 -5.27 -17.71
N ASP A 180 -2.03 -6.21 -17.04
CA ASP A 180 -3.28 -6.82 -17.53
C ASP A 180 -4.44 -5.82 -17.45
N VAL A 181 -4.47 -5.01 -16.39
CA VAL A 181 -5.44 -3.91 -16.23
C VAL A 181 -5.29 -2.87 -17.34
N PHE A 182 -4.06 -2.57 -17.78
CA PHE A 182 -3.84 -1.64 -18.89
C PHE A 182 -4.44 -2.15 -20.21
N PHE A 183 -4.25 -3.43 -20.53
CA PHE A 183 -4.87 -4.04 -21.71
C PHE A 183 -6.40 -4.06 -21.62
N PHE A 184 -6.94 -4.36 -20.44
CA PHE A 184 -8.38 -4.28 -20.20
C PHE A 184 -8.93 -2.86 -20.37
N LEU A 185 -8.24 -1.86 -19.81
CA LEU A 185 -8.65 -0.46 -19.88
C LEU A 185 -8.65 0.05 -21.33
N PHE A 186 -7.72 -0.41 -22.17
CA PHE A 186 -7.71 -0.09 -23.59
C PHE A 186 -9.01 -0.55 -24.29
N PHE A 187 -9.40 -1.81 -24.13
CA PHE A 187 -10.64 -2.33 -24.70
C PHE A 187 -11.88 -1.63 -24.12
N LEU A 188 -11.88 -1.39 -22.81
CA LEU A 188 -12.96 -0.66 -22.13
C LEU A 188 -13.11 0.76 -22.69
N SER A 189 -12.00 1.46 -22.94
CA SER A 189 -11.98 2.82 -23.46
C SER A 189 -12.55 2.90 -24.88
N VAL A 190 -12.17 1.97 -25.75
CA VAL A 190 -12.71 1.90 -27.12
C VAL A 190 -14.22 1.68 -27.10
N TRP A 191 -14.70 0.73 -26.29
CA TRP A 191 -16.13 0.46 -26.14
C TRP A 191 -16.88 1.66 -25.57
N LEU A 192 -16.33 2.27 -24.52
CA LEU A 192 -16.91 3.42 -23.83
C LEU A 192 -17.03 4.64 -24.75
N ILE A 193 -16.03 4.92 -25.59
CA ILE A 193 -16.09 5.98 -26.59
C ILE A 193 -17.18 5.70 -27.63
N ALA A 194 -17.24 4.47 -28.16
CA ALA A 194 -18.24 4.11 -29.17
C ALA A 194 -19.67 4.29 -28.63
N TYR A 195 -19.94 3.75 -27.43
CA TYR A 195 -21.23 3.91 -26.76
C TYR A 195 -21.53 5.37 -26.41
N GLY A 196 -20.56 6.10 -25.85
CA GLY A 196 -20.71 7.49 -25.45
C GLY A 196 -21.01 8.43 -26.62
N VAL A 197 -20.33 8.25 -27.75
CA VAL A 197 -20.55 9.03 -28.97
C VAL A 197 -21.91 8.70 -29.59
N ALA A 198 -22.26 7.41 -29.70
CA ALA A 198 -23.57 7.00 -30.22
C ALA A 198 -24.72 7.56 -29.37
N THR A 199 -24.57 7.50 -28.04
CA THR A 199 -25.54 8.06 -27.09
C THR A 199 -25.64 9.58 -27.22
N GLN A 200 -24.52 10.30 -27.31
CA GLN A 200 -24.55 11.75 -27.50
C GLN A 200 -25.24 12.13 -28.81
N ALA A 201 -24.93 11.44 -29.91
CA ALA A 201 -25.50 11.71 -31.23
C ALA A 201 -27.02 11.46 -31.29
N LEU A 202 -27.52 10.44 -30.58
CA LEU A 202 -28.94 10.09 -30.56
C LEU A 202 -29.78 10.99 -29.63
N LEU A 203 -29.24 11.42 -28.50
CA LEU A 203 -30.01 12.20 -27.51
C LEU A 203 -29.89 13.70 -27.67
N TYR A 204 -28.73 14.20 -28.11
CA TYR A 204 -28.46 15.62 -28.21
C TYR A 204 -27.79 15.94 -29.55
N PRO A 205 -28.55 15.91 -30.66
CA PRO A 205 -28.00 16.10 -32.01
C PRO A 205 -27.28 17.45 -32.20
N ASP A 206 -27.72 18.51 -31.52
CA ASP A 206 -27.29 19.90 -31.77
C ASP A 206 -26.58 20.60 -30.57
N ASP A 207 -25.95 19.87 -29.64
CA ASP A 207 -25.17 20.51 -28.55
C ASP A 207 -23.77 20.90 -29.05
N SER A 208 -23.42 22.20 -29.05
CA SER A 208 -22.13 22.73 -29.55
C SER A 208 -21.06 22.90 -28.45
N ARG A 209 -21.40 22.62 -27.19
CA ARG A 209 -20.50 22.84 -26.04
C ARG A 209 -19.57 21.64 -25.84
N ALA A 210 -18.34 21.74 -26.34
CA ALA A 210 -17.34 20.66 -26.28
C ALA A 210 -17.10 20.09 -24.86
N GLU A 211 -17.03 20.93 -23.83
CA GLU A 211 -16.83 20.48 -22.44
C GLU A 211 -17.97 19.58 -21.94
N TRP A 212 -19.21 19.93 -22.29
CA TRP A 212 -20.40 19.16 -21.92
C TRP A 212 -20.51 17.87 -22.71
N ILE A 213 -20.13 17.91 -23.99
CA ILE A 213 -20.03 16.73 -24.86
C ILE A 213 -19.01 15.74 -24.29
N PHE A 214 -17.79 16.19 -23.97
CA PHE A 214 -16.73 15.34 -23.41
C PHE A 214 -17.17 14.66 -22.11
N ARG A 215 -17.80 15.43 -21.19
CA ARG A 215 -18.34 14.89 -19.93
C ARG A 215 -19.46 13.86 -20.16
N ARG A 216 -20.29 14.01 -21.20
CA ARG A 216 -21.37 13.05 -21.51
C ARG A 216 -20.84 11.80 -22.21
N VAL A 217 -19.89 11.94 -23.11
CA VAL A 217 -19.33 10.83 -23.91
C VAL A 217 -18.44 9.93 -23.07
N LEU A 218 -17.63 10.48 -22.15
CA LEU A 218 -16.70 9.67 -21.37
C LEU A 218 -17.19 9.41 -19.94
N TYR A 219 -17.42 10.49 -19.20
CA TYR A 219 -17.63 10.39 -17.75
C TYR A 219 -18.97 9.71 -17.38
N ARG A 220 -20.05 9.97 -18.12
CA ARG A 220 -21.35 9.34 -17.82
C ARG A 220 -21.37 7.83 -18.09
N PRO A 221 -20.97 7.31 -19.26
CA PRO A 221 -20.81 5.88 -19.48
C PRO A 221 -19.89 5.20 -18.49
N TYR A 222 -18.82 5.89 -18.07
CA TYR A 222 -17.88 5.36 -17.09
C TYR A 222 -18.57 5.09 -15.75
N LEU A 223 -19.41 6.02 -15.27
CA LEU A 223 -20.17 5.84 -14.03
C LEU A 223 -21.22 4.73 -14.12
N GLN A 224 -21.79 4.47 -15.30
CA GLN A 224 -22.78 3.41 -15.50
C GLN A 224 -22.17 2.02 -15.29
N ILE A 225 -20.89 1.82 -15.62
CA ILE A 225 -20.17 0.57 -15.37
C ILE A 225 -20.14 0.25 -13.87
N PHE A 226 -20.11 1.27 -13.01
CA PHE A 226 -20.19 1.14 -11.54
C PHE A 226 -21.62 1.11 -10.98
N GLY A 227 -22.64 1.08 -11.85
CA GLY A 227 -24.04 1.00 -11.46
C GLY A 227 -24.70 2.33 -11.08
N GLN A 228 -24.02 3.48 -11.30
CA GLN A 228 -24.63 4.80 -11.10
C GLN A 228 -25.45 5.19 -12.34
N ILE A 229 -26.67 4.67 -12.41
CA ILE A 229 -27.64 5.04 -13.44
C ILE A 229 -28.40 6.27 -12.95
N PRO A 230 -28.38 7.41 -13.67
CA PRO A 230 -29.20 8.56 -13.31
C PRO A 230 -30.68 8.24 -13.58
N LEU A 231 -31.37 7.69 -12.59
CA LEU A 231 -32.78 7.29 -12.67
C LEU A 231 -33.69 8.52 -12.81
N ASP A 232 -33.34 9.61 -12.14
CA ASP A 232 -34.10 10.86 -12.06
C ASP A 232 -34.22 11.63 -13.40
N LYS A 233 -33.50 11.20 -14.45
CA LYS A 233 -33.66 11.72 -15.83
C LYS A 233 -34.44 10.80 -16.76
N ILE A 234 -34.80 9.60 -16.29
CA ILE A 234 -35.60 8.63 -17.04
C ILE A 234 -37.10 8.88 -16.82
N ASP A 235 -37.46 9.44 -15.66
CA ASP A 235 -38.86 9.61 -15.24
C ASP A 235 -39.58 10.83 -15.85
N CYS A 236 -38.84 11.83 -16.34
CA CYS A 236 -39.41 12.99 -17.03
C CYS A 236 -39.46 12.76 -18.54
N GLU A 237 -40.57 12.18 -18.99
CA GLU A 237 -41.21 12.36 -20.30
C GLU A 237 -40.33 12.95 -21.43
N PHE A 238 -39.34 12.18 -21.91
CA PHE A 238 -38.78 12.24 -23.29
C PHE A 238 -37.76 11.10 -23.48
N ASN A 239 -38.20 10.03 -24.15
CA ASN A 239 -37.48 9.21 -25.15
C ASN A 239 -37.77 7.71 -25.04
N LEU A 240 -38.83 7.26 -25.74
CA LEU A 240 -38.95 5.88 -26.23
C LEU A 240 -37.66 5.39 -26.92
N GLN A 241 -36.89 6.28 -27.55
CA GLN A 241 -35.57 5.99 -28.13
C GLN A 241 -34.52 5.60 -27.08
N TYR A 242 -34.47 6.31 -25.94
CA TYR A 242 -33.51 6.09 -24.86
C TYR A 242 -33.83 4.81 -24.10
N LEU A 243 -35.11 4.63 -23.79
CA LEU A 243 -35.59 3.40 -23.17
C LEU A 243 -35.36 2.21 -24.10
N LYS A 244 -35.63 2.33 -25.41
CA LYS A 244 -35.35 1.25 -26.38
C LYS A 244 -33.86 0.92 -26.48
N LEU A 245 -32.97 1.92 -26.54
CA LEU A 245 -31.53 1.72 -26.57
C LEU A 245 -31.03 1.02 -25.30
N TYR A 246 -31.40 1.54 -24.12
CA TYR A 246 -31.03 0.95 -22.83
C TYR A 246 -31.59 -0.46 -22.63
N THR A 247 -32.84 -0.70 -23.01
CA THR A 247 -33.48 -2.01 -22.84
C THR A 247 -32.89 -3.03 -23.82
N PHE A 248 -32.56 -2.61 -25.05
CA PHE A 248 -31.87 -3.46 -26.03
C PHE A 248 -30.45 -3.81 -25.57
N GLU A 249 -29.67 -2.83 -25.12
CA GLU A 249 -28.30 -3.05 -24.65
C GLU A 249 -28.26 -3.82 -23.33
N ASN A 250 -29.14 -3.54 -22.36
CA ASN A 250 -29.21 -4.33 -21.12
C ASN A 250 -29.58 -5.80 -21.39
N ASN A 251 -30.46 -6.04 -22.37
CA ASN A 251 -30.79 -7.39 -22.82
C ASN A 251 -29.65 -8.09 -23.56
N ILE A 252 -28.69 -7.36 -24.13
CA ILE A 252 -27.55 -7.94 -24.87
C ILE A 252 -26.30 -8.03 -24.00
N LEU A 253 -26.03 -7.05 -23.15
CA LEU A 253 -24.77 -6.93 -22.43
C LEU A 253 -24.87 -7.59 -21.05
N PHE A 254 -25.84 -7.17 -20.22
CA PHE A 254 -26.01 -7.75 -18.88
C PHE A 254 -26.65 -9.12 -18.89
N ARG A 255 -27.68 -9.36 -19.74
CA ARG A 255 -28.33 -10.67 -19.82
C ARG A 255 -27.39 -11.76 -20.37
N ASN A 256 -26.57 -11.43 -21.38
CA ASN A 256 -25.58 -12.38 -21.91
C ASN A 256 -24.38 -12.54 -20.96
N ALA A 257 -23.95 -11.47 -20.27
CA ALA A 257 -22.90 -11.56 -19.25
C ALA A 257 -23.34 -12.41 -18.04
N ASP A 258 -24.60 -12.32 -17.60
CA ASP A 258 -25.14 -13.15 -16.51
C ASP A 258 -25.20 -14.63 -16.92
N ILE A 259 -25.57 -14.94 -18.17
CA ILE A 259 -25.50 -16.31 -18.70
C ILE A 259 -24.06 -16.82 -18.70
N PHE A 260 -23.10 -16.01 -19.15
CA PHE A 260 -21.68 -16.37 -19.18
C PHE A 260 -21.10 -16.55 -17.76
N TRP A 261 -21.43 -15.64 -16.83
CA TRP A 261 -21.03 -15.74 -15.43
C TRP A 261 -21.63 -16.97 -14.75
N LYS A 262 -22.91 -17.29 -15.00
CA LYS A 262 -23.54 -18.52 -14.51
C LYS A 262 -22.85 -19.76 -15.06
N PHE A 263 -22.44 -19.75 -16.33
CA PHE A 263 -21.68 -20.85 -16.95
C PHE A 263 -20.28 -21.00 -16.33
N GLN A 264 -19.54 -19.91 -16.18
CA GLN A 264 -18.23 -19.92 -15.52
C GLN A 264 -18.32 -20.32 -14.04
N ARG A 265 -19.33 -19.81 -13.33
CA ARG A 265 -19.61 -20.15 -11.94
C ARG A 265 -19.92 -21.63 -11.78
N TYR A 266 -20.69 -22.22 -12.69
CA TYR A 266 -20.92 -23.67 -12.69
C TYR A 266 -19.60 -24.44 -12.82
N ASN A 267 -18.76 -24.09 -13.80
CA ASN A 267 -17.47 -24.75 -14.01
C ASN A 267 -16.54 -24.62 -12.80
N LEU A 268 -16.48 -23.43 -12.18
CA LEU A 268 -15.75 -23.19 -10.95
C LEU A 268 -16.30 -24.03 -9.79
N ILE A 269 -17.63 -24.07 -9.59
CA ILE A 269 -18.24 -24.87 -8.51
C ILE A 269 -17.95 -26.36 -8.69
N VAL A 270 -18.05 -26.89 -9.91
CA VAL A 270 -17.72 -28.29 -10.23
C VAL A 270 -16.24 -28.57 -9.93
N GLU A 271 -15.35 -27.65 -10.32
CA GLU A 271 -13.92 -27.76 -10.03
C GLU A 271 -13.62 -27.72 -8.52
N TYR A 272 -14.28 -26.86 -7.76
CA TYR A 272 -14.11 -26.76 -6.31
C TYR A 272 -14.75 -27.92 -5.54
N HIS A 273 -15.86 -28.48 -6.02
CA HIS A 273 -16.51 -29.65 -5.42
C HIS A 273 -15.64 -30.92 -5.57
N GLY A 274 -14.77 -30.96 -6.59
CA GLY A 274 -13.80 -32.04 -6.80
C GLY A 274 -12.48 -31.87 -6.04
N ARG A 275 -12.24 -30.72 -5.38
CA ARG A 275 -10.98 -30.44 -4.68
C ARG A 275 -11.05 -30.87 -3.20
N PRO A 276 -9.98 -31.43 -2.63
CA PRO A 276 -9.92 -31.73 -1.19
C PRO A 276 -9.99 -30.43 -0.38
N ALA A 277 -10.63 -30.47 0.80
CA ALA A 277 -11.02 -29.32 1.61
C ALA A 277 -9.87 -28.47 2.22
N PHE A 278 -8.60 -28.78 1.91
CA PHE A 278 -7.44 -28.11 2.48
C PHE A 278 -6.87 -27.06 1.52
N ALA A 279 -6.48 -25.90 2.07
CA ALA A 279 -5.85 -24.82 1.32
C ALA A 279 -4.55 -25.30 0.62
N PRO A 280 -4.10 -24.65 -0.48
CA PRO A 280 -2.92 -25.04 -1.26
C PRO A 280 -1.65 -25.43 -0.46
N PRO A 281 -1.29 -24.77 0.65
CA PRO A 281 -0.12 -25.18 1.44
C PRO A 281 -0.31 -26.47 2.27
N PHE A 282 -1.53 -26.98 2.44
CA PHE A 282 -1.84 -28.15 3.27
C PHE A 282 -2.30 -29.39 2.48
N ILE A 283 -2.43 -29.31 1.15
CA ILE A 283 -2.77 -30.45 0.25
C ILE A 283 -1.78 -31.62 0.40
N ILE A 284 -0.53 -31.32 0.75
CA ILE A 284 0.52 -32.31 0.96
C ILE A 284 0.16 -33.28 2.12
N ILE A 285 -0.52 -32.80 3.17
CA ILE A 285 -0.91 -33.62 4.32
C ILE A 285 -2.00 -34.64 3.92
N ASP A 286 -2.90 -34.25 3.02
CA ASP A 286 -3.98 -35.13 2.54
C ASP A 286 -3.44 -36.22 1.60
N HIS A 287 -2.55 -35.86 0.67
CA HIS A 287 -1.86 -36.83 -0.18
C HIS A 287 -0.98 -37.79 0.63
N ILE A 288 -0.27 -37.32 1.67
CA ILE A 288 0.50 -38.18 2.57
C ILE A 288 -0.41 -39.16 3.32
N LYS A 289 -1.56 -38.72 3.86
CA LYS A 289 -2.52 -39.62 4.53
C LYS A 289 -3.07 -40.70 3.59
N LEU A 290 -3.34 -40.34 2.33
CA LEU A 290 -3.90 -41.24 1.32
C LEU A 290 -2.86 -42.27 0.86
N ILE A 291 -1.60 -41.85 0.70
CA ILE A 291 -0.46 -42.75 0.41
C ILE A 291 -0.17 -43.66 1.61
N LEU A 292 -0.18 -43.12 2.84
CA LEU A 292 0.06 -43.90 4.05
C LEU A 292 -1.02 -44.96 4.27
N ARG A 293 -2.31 -44.63 4.02
CA ARG A 293 -3.41 -45.63 4.05
C ARG A 293 -3.20 -46.75 3.03
N LYS A 294 -2.83 -46.42 1.80
CA LYS A 294 -2.54 -47.43 0.76
C LYS A 294 -1.36 -48.32 1.12
N LEU A 295 -0.30 -47.77 1.71
CA LEU A 295 0.87 -48.54 2.15
C LEU A 295 0.56 -49.43 3.36
N LEU A 296 -0.21 -48.94 4.33
CA LEU A 296 -0.60 -49.73 5.51
C LEU A 296 -1.52 -50.89 5.12
N GLN A 297 -2.52 -50.67 4.26
CA GLN A 297 -3.37 -51.75 3.74
C GLN A 297 -2.58 -52.81 2.97
N LYS A 298 -1.60 -52.39 2.16
CA LYS A 298 -0.72 -53.32 1.43
C LYS A 298 0.18 -54.13 2.36
N THR A 299 0.56 -53.57 3.50
CA THR A 299 1.43 -54.22 4.49
C THR A 299 0.65 -55.22 5.34
N GLU A 300 -0.57 -54.89 5.76
CA GLU A 300 -1.47 -55.82 6.45
C GLU A 300 -1.82 -57.03 5.57
N HIS A 301 -2.16 -56.80 4.30
CA HIS A 301 -2.46 -57.88 3.35
C HIS A 301 -1.23 -58.78 3.06
N LYS A 302 -0.01 -58.22 3.19
CA LYS A 302 1.24 -58.99 3.08
C LYS A 302 1.54 -59.77 4.36
N LYS A 303 1.21 -59.23 5.55
CA LYS A 303 1.36 -59.92 6.84
C LYS A 303 0.38 -61.08 6.99
N GLU A 304 -0.87 -60.93 6.54
CA GLU A 304 -1.83 -62.06 6.48
C GLU A 304 -1.33 -63.17 5.54
N HIS A 305 -0.76 -62.82 4.39
CA HIS A 305 -0.17 -63.80 3.47
C HIS A 305 1.05 -64.51 4.06
N LEU A 306 1.92 -63.79 4.77
CA LEU A 306 3.11 -64.37 5.41
C LEU A 306 2.76 -65.17 6.69
N GLY A 307 1.72 -64.78 7.43
CA GLY A 307 1.21 -65.53 8.57
C GLY A 307 0.56 -66.85 8.16
N LYS A 308 -0.08 -66.91 6.98
CA LYS A 308 -0.55 -68.17 6.38
C LYS A 308 0.62 -69.09 5.98
N LEU A 309 1.73 -68.54 5.47
CA LEU A 309 2.91 -69.30 5.06
C LEU A 309 3.74 -69.86 6.23
N TRP A 310 3.67 -69.24 7.42
CA TRP A 310 4.35 -69.72 8.63
C TRP A 310 3.48 -70.61 9.54
N GLY A 311 2.17 -70.71 9.27
CA GLY A 311 1.25 -71.62 9.96
C GLY A 311 1.14 -73.01 9.32
N GLU A 312 1.88 -73.28 8.24
CA GLU A 312 1.88 -74.54 7.48
C GLU A 312 3.16 -75.38 7.67
N TRP A 313 3.98 -75.08 8.70
CA TRP A 313 5.12 -75.89 9.16
C TRP A 313 5.12 -76.01 10.69
#